data_AF-A0A6A7B3W4-F1
#
_entry.id   AF-A0A6A7B3W4-F1
#
_cell.length_a   1.000
_cell.length_b   1.000
_cell.length_c   1.000
_cell.angle_alpha   90.00
_cell.angle_beta   90.00
_cell.angle_gamma   90.00
#
_symmetry.space_group_name_H-M   'P 1'
#
loop_
_entity.id
_entity.type
_entity.pdbx_description
1 polymer ?
#
loop_
_entity_poly.entity_id
_entity_poly.type
_entity_poly.pdbx_seq_one_letter_code
_entity_poly.pdbx_strand_id
1 'polypeptide(L)'
;MKTSQSFHASVNIPPNEYGHIITDRIVRTRARHTLEIIPENDQIEARTREYRFSMLRTLHEFATSFSDTENAPDATHLVQSFIKLATTLADSKALAFPLKIETAAEDSHAEVRSLEVEWDSHPFSFSNDKSANTQTTVPHHLLESVTHPLSIALLAYHFGGPVNAAHSARKHTWRCGPSSGASTPDFHVEGGVDGVFKDVRVTVVWEEQGPTLVGPTGKHDVFLTGDATPLPLAISKSIHDQDLHLPLNIIYNHGDATLYYDCQDPTVVRNSVSLDFHLNAVTTDTFQLLSVVPDQQDIDKLTLTALVTRFPVANYTARFQSLLYGKDAVAAILRKLASLHMPVVAPPVYDQSDHAITSRFQDYNNNNVQHIPFVISSRPSDIPLAGVYRSPVSFLDSICAKALRDIHRPIGHNLFPQNIIDQKREDARKFIRDLPEELISSQLANYANMLILIPYTSSDLLTTLSLHNLAANMERRCLELVAFGFVDPIVDMSSIAALASAFGAALNGLKEIHVNHEPWIEEADLMMFRTRCLYLFWCVDWFVCYLVNPMEGPFMMLDAQKLSGHLSTVRQEMAQTAHLLLRNWVAWGMFMEGLPQGGFFVRQSAGFGK
;
A
#
# COMPACT_ATOMS: atom_id res chain seq x y z
N MET A 1 28.91 -9.11 54.03
CA MET A 1 28.70 -8.89 52.57
C MET A 1 27.32 -8.27 52.40
N LYS A 2 27.22 -7.02 51.96
CA LYS A 2 25.91 -6.42 51.61
C LYS A 2 25.43 -7.11 50.35
N THR A 3 24.27 -7.76 50.42
CA THR A 3 23.59 -8.32 49.24
C THR A 3 23.41 -7.19 48.21
N SER A 4 23.96 -7.38 47.01
CA SER A 4 23.69 -6.50 45.87
C SER A 4 22.17 -6.47 45.69
N GLN A 5 21.55 -5.31 45.93
CA GLN A 5 20.12 -5.14 45.70
C GLN A 5 19.86 -5.33 44.20
N SER A 6 18.93 -6.22 43.87
CA SER A 6 18.44 -6.39 42.51
C SER A 6 17.85 -5.08 42.00
N PHE A 7 18.09 -4.77 40.73
CA PHE A 7 17.50 -3.60 40.08
C PHE A 7 16.23 -4.03 39.34
N HIS A 8 15.11 -3.38 39.64
CA HIS A 8 13.82 -3.68 39.02
C HIS A 8 13.52 -2.62 37.97
N ALA A 9 13.52 -3.03 36.71
CA ALA A 9 13.23 -2.17 35.58
C ALA A 9 11.80 -2.44 35.10
N SER A 10 10.93 -1.46 35.23
CA SER A 10 9.55 -1.54 34.75
C SER A 10 9.01 -0.16 34.47
N VAL A 11 8.12 -0.05 33.48
CA VAL A 11 7.33 1.16 33.22
C VAL A 11 5.89 0.90 33.65
N ASN A 12 5.36 1.74 34.53
CA ASN A 12 3.97 1.62 34.99
C ASN A 12 3.07 2.46 34.09
N ILE A 13 2.18 1.80 33.36
CA ILE A 13 1.21 2.46 32.48
C ILE A 13 -0.18 1.97 32.84
N PRO A 14 -1.15 2.87 33.01
CA PRO A 14 -2.55 2.51 33.18
C PRO A 14 -3.07 1.69 31.98
N PRO A 15 -3.77 0.55 32.18
CA PRO A 15 -4.24 -0.30 31.07
C PRO A 15 -5.11 0.43 30.02
N ASN A 16 -5.84 1.46 30.45
CA ASN A 16 -6.68 2.29 29.59
C ASN A 16 -5.88 3.23 28.66
N GLU A 17 -4.58 3.43 28.90
CA GLU A 17 -3.71 4.27 28.06
C GLU A 17 -2.97 3.50 26.96
N TYR A 18 -2.93 2.15 27.02
CA TYR A 18 -2.15 1.32 26.09
C TYR A 18 -2.54 1.56 24.63
N GLY A 19 -3.84 1.52 24.33
CA GLY A 19 -4.34 1.73 22.96
C GLY A 19 -4.03 3.12 22.43
N HIS A 20 -4.17 4.16 23.26
CA HIS A 20 -3.84 5.54 22.90
C HIS A 20 -2.35 5.71 22.61
N ILE A 21 -1.51 5.18 23.49
CA ILE A 21 -0.05 5.25 23.36
C ILE A 21 0.42 4.59 22.07
N ILE A 22 -0.14 3.44 21.72
CA ILE A 22 0.22 2.73 20.48
C ILE A 22 -0.30 3.50 19.26
N THR A 23 -1.56 3.90 19.25
CA THR A 23 -2.16 4.61 18.10
C THR A 23 -1.51 5.97 17.80
N ASP A 24 -1.05 6.72 18.81
CA ASP A 24 -0.27 7.95 18.62
C ASP A 24 1.09 7.68 17.94
N ARG A 25 1.66 6.49 18.10
CA ARG A 25 3.05 6.20 17.70
C ARG A 25 3.18 5.46 16.37
N ILE A 26 2.07 4.92 15.88
CA ILE A 26 2.04 4.18 14.62
C ILE A 26 1.64 5.13 13.49
N VAL A 27 2.65 5.55 12.73
CA VAL A 27 2.57 6.33 11.49
C VAL A 27 1.98 5.47 10.36
N ARG A 28 1.36 6.08 9.34
CA ARG A 28 0.66 5.37 8.27
C ARG A 28 1.54 4.37 7.49
N THR A 29 1.02 3.18 7.22
CA THR A 29 1.63 2.09 6.43
C THR A 29 2.11 2.57 5.05
N ARG A 30 1.32 3.38 4.32
CA ARG A 30 1.74 3.94 3.01
C ARG A 30 2.93 4.92 3.09
N ALA A 31 3.13 5.61 4.21
CA ALA A 31 4.31 6.45 4.43
C ALA A 31 5.54 5.63 4.87
N ARG A 32 5.37 4.34 5.15
CA ARG A 32 6.43 3.42 5.60
C ARG A 32 6.88 2.42 4.53
N HIS A 33 5.99 2.10 3.60
CA HIS A 33 6.08 0.91 2.73
C HIS A 33 5.84 1.22 1.25
N THR A 34 6.01 2.47 0.79
CA THR A 34 5.77 2.83 -0.63
C THR A 34 6.76 2.21 -1.62
N LEU A 35 7.75 1.45 -1.14
CA LEU A 35 8.57 0.52 -1.93
C LEU A 35 8.61 -0.90 -1.36
N GLU A 36 7.69 -1.25 -0.45
CA GLU A 36 7.42 -2.68 -0.26
C GLU A 36 6.71 -3.18 -1.52
N ILE A 37 7.54 -3.60 -2.47
CA ILE A 37 7.45 -4.99 -2.88
C ILE A 37 7.32 -5.76 -1.56
N ILE A 38 6.07 -6.08 -1.18
CA ILE A 38 5.76 -7.10 -0.17
C ILE A 38 6.81 -8.16 -0.40
N PRO A 39 7.72 -8.47 0.55
CA PRO A 39 8.82 -9.38 0.30
C PRO A 39 8.21 -10.57 -0.42
N GLU A 40 8.56 -10.72 -1.70
CA GLU A 40 7.86 -11.65 -2.57
C GLU A 40 8.01 -12.96 -1.85
N ASN A 41 6.90 -13.47 -1.32
CA ASN A 41 6.94 -14.76 -0.69
C ASN A 41 7.30 -15.68 -1.85
N ASP A 42 8.54 -16.16 -1.90
CA ASP A 42 9.06 -16.96 -3.00
C ASP A 42 8.09 -18.09 -3.35
N GLN A 43 7.34 -18.58 -2.36
CA GLN A 43 6.28 -19.58 -2.55
C GLN A 43 5.04 -19.02 -3.26
N ILE A 44 4.57 -17.81 -2.93
CA ILE A 44 3.46 -17.14 -3.62
C ILE A 44 3.85 -16.78 -5.05
N GLU A 45 5.07 -16.28 -5.26
CA GLU A 45 5.55 -15.93 -6.59
C GLU A 45 5.76 -17.18 -7.45
N ALA A 46 6.36 -18.25 -6.88
CA ALA A 46 6.48 -19.54 -7.55
C ALA A 46 5.10 -20.14 -7.91
N ARG A 47 4.12 -20.08 -7.00
CA ARG A 47 2.73 -20.51 -7.27
C ARG A 47 2.07 -19.67 -8.36
N THR A 48 2.29 -18.36 -8.34
CA THR A 48 1.78 -17.44 -9.36
C THR A 48 2.38 -17.76 -10.74
N ARG A 49 3.70 -17.98 -10.80
CA ARG A 49 4.40 -18.38 -12.03
C ARG A 49 3.91 -19.74 -12.53
N GLU A 50 3.73 -20.72 -11.64
CA GLU A 50 3.21 -22.04 -11.97
C GLU A 50 1.78 -21.97 -12.52
N TYR A 51 0.90 -21.18 -11.89
CA TYR A 51 -0.46 -20.97 -12.35
C TYR A 51 -0.50 -20.33 -13.74
N ARG A 52 0.26 -19.24 -13.94
CA ARG A 52 0.37 -18.55 -15.23
C ARG A 52 0.89 -19.48 -16.33
N PHE A 53 1.91 -20.28 -16.03
CA PHE A 53 2.45 -21.27 -16.95
C PHE A 53 1.42 -22.34 -17.32
N SER A 54 0.70 -22.88 -16.33
CA SER A 54 -0.35 -23.88 -16.53
C SER A 54 -1.49 -23.34 -17.40
N MET A 55 -1.93 -22.10 -17.16
CA MET A 55 -2.97 -21.44 -17.97
C MET A 55 -2.53 -21.27 -19.43
N LEU A 56 -1.31 -20.76 -19.68
CA LEU A 56 -0.79 -20.58 -21.04
C LEU A 56 -0.65 -21.92 -21.77
N ARG A 57 -0.22 -22.97 -21.07
CA ARG A 57 -0.16 -24.33 -21.63
C ARG A 57 -1.55 -24.83 -22.04
N THR A 58 -2.55 -24.70 -21.16
CA THR A 58 -3.92 -25.09 -21.47
C THR A 58 -4.44 -24.32 -22.68
N LEU A 59 -4.27 -22.99 -22.71
CA LEU A 59 -4.68 -22.18 -23.85
C LEU A 59 -4.00 -22.64 -25.15
N HIS A 60 -2.71 -22.97 -25.10
CA HIS A 60 -1.96 -23.46 -26.26
C HIS A 60 -2.51 -24.81 -26.77
N GLU A 61 -2.74 -25.79 -25.88
CA GLU A 61 -3.29 -27.12 -26.23
C GLU A 61 -4.67 -27.03 -26.89
N PHE A 62 -5.52 -26.11 -26.41
CA PHE A 62 -6.81 -25.85 -27.04
C PHE A 62 -6.68 -25.04 -28.33
N ALA A 63 -5.75 -24.09 -28.39
CA ALA A 63 -5.49 -23.28 -29.57
C ALA A 63 -4.97 -24.12 -30.74
N THR A 64 -4.14 -25.13 -30.51
CA THR A 64 -3.71 -26.07 -31.58
C THR A 64 -4.91 -26.78 -32.18
N SER A 65 -5.83 -27.26 -31.33
CA SER A 65 -7.07 -27.92 -31.79
C SER A 65 -8.03 -26.96 -32.52
N PHE A 66 -8.02 -25.68 -32.15
CA PHE A 66 -8.81 -24.63 -32.81
C PHE A 66 -8.22 -24.19 -34.16
N SER A 67 -6.89 -24.20 -34.26
CA SER A 67 -6.12 -23.75 -35.44
C SER A 67 -6.16 -24.75 -36.60
N ASP A 68 -6.56 -26.00 -36.35
CA ASP A 68 -6.76 -27.04 -37.37
C ASP A 68 -7.98 -26.76 -38.28
N THR A 69 -8.67 -25.64 -38.10
CA THR A 69 -9.78 -25.19 -38.96
C THR A 69 -9.29 -24.23 -40.05
N GLU A 70 -9.79 -24.38 -41.29
CA GLU A 70 -9.21 -23.81 -42.54
C GLU A 70 -9.00 -22.28 -42.61
N ASN A 71 -9.37 -21.50 -41.59
CA ASN A 71 -9.16 -20.04 -41.55
C ASN A 71 -8.76 -19.50 -40.16
N ALA A 72 -8.38 -20.38 -39.22
CA ALA A 72 -8.02 -19.95 -37.87
C ALA A 72 -6.58 -19.42 -37.81
N PRO A 73 -6.31 -18.35 -37.04
CA PRO A 73 -4.95 -17.87 -36.78
C PRO A 73 -4.15 -18.94 -36.02
N ASP A 74 -2.82 -18.97 -36.26
CA ASP A 74 -1.90 -19.91 -35.61
C ASP A 74 -2.07 -19.89 -34.07
N ALA A 75 -2.00 -21.08 -33.46
CA ALA A 75 -2.14 -21.29 -32.03
C ALA A 75 -1.15 -20.43 -31.24
N THR A 76 0.09 -20.33 -31.75
CA THR A 76 1.14 -19.48 -31.17
C THR A 76 0.71 -18.01 -31.16
N HIS A 77 0.10 -17.53 -32.25
CA HIS A 77 -0.36 -16.15 -32.39
C HIS A 77 -1.51 -15.83 -31.43
N LEU A 78 -2.44 -16.76 -31.22
CA LEU A 78 -3.54 -16.58 -30.25
C LEU A 78 -3.02 -16.48 -28.81
N VAL A 79 -2.08 -17.35 -28.42
CA VAL A 79 -1.46 -17.30 -27.08
C VAL A 79 -0.64 -16.01 -26.91
N GLN A 80 0.11 -15.60 -27.93
CA GLN A 80 0.83 -14.33 -27.91
C GLN A 80 -0.12 -13.13 -27.79
N SER A 81 -1.28 -13.18 -28.42
CA SER A 81 -2.31 -12.14 -28.30
C SER A 81 -2.84 -12.06 -26.86
N PHE A 82 -3.08 -13.20 -26.21
CA PHE A 82 -3.46 -13.23 -24.79
C PHE A 82 -2.37 -12.63 -23.90
N ILE A 83 -1.10 -13.02 -24.09
CA ILE A 83 0.04 -12.46 -23.35
C ILE A 83 0.13 -10.94 -23.58
N LYS A 84 -0.11 -10.48 -24.79
CA LYS A 84 -0.07 -9.05 -25.13
C LYS A 84 -1.18 -8.26 -24.43
N LEU A 85 -2.39 -8.81 -24.33
CA LEU A 85 -3.46 -8.21 -23.53
C LEU A 85 -3.11 -8.19 -22.04
N ALA A 86 -2.59 -9.29 -21.50
CA ALA A 86 -2.21 -9.39 -20.09
C ALA A 86 -1.08 -8.43 -19.71
N THR A 87 -0.04 -8.31 -20.55
CA THR A 87 1.05 -7.33 -20.39
C THR A 87 0.54 -5.91 -20.52
N THR A 88 -0.32 -5.63 -21.51
CA THR A 88 -0.97 -4.32 -21.63
C THR A 88 -1.74 -3.94 -20.36
N LEU A 89 -2.54 -4.85 -19.80
CA LEU A 89 -3.25 -4.62 -18.54
C LEU A 89 -2.29 -4.38 -17.36
N ALA A 90 -1.18 -5.11 -17.29
CA ALA A 90 -0.18 -4.94 -16.25
C ALA A 90 0.55 -3.60 -16.35
N ASP A 91 0.85 -3.15 -17.56
CA ASP A 91 1.64 -1.94 -17.85
C ASP A 91 0.78 -0.67 -17.75
N SER A 92 -0.36 -0.65 -18.44
CA SER A 92 -1.25 0.52 -18.52
C SER A 92 -2.27 0.62 -17.38
N LYS A 93 -2.35 -0.42 -16.52
CA LYS A 93 -3.34 -0.58 -15.43
C LYS A 93 -4.80 -0.60 -15.88
N ALA A 94 -5.07 -0.44 -17.17
CA ALA A 94 -6.40 -0.40 -17.75
C ALA A 94 -6.38 -0.89 -19.21
N LEU A 95 -7.20 -1.88 -19.53
CA LEU A 95 -7.31 -2.47 -20.87
C LEU A 95 -8.77 -2.44 -21.30
N ALA A 96 -9.02 -2.05 -22.55
CA ALA A 96 -10.36 -2.07 -23.12
C ALA A 96 -10.44 -2.91 -24.40
N PHE A 97 -11.52 -3.65 -24.56
CA PHE A 97 -11.81 -4.39 -25.78
C PHE A 97 -13.33 -4.53 -26.00
N PRO A 98 -13.82 -4.48 -27.25
CA PRO A 98 -15.25 -4.60 -27.52
C PRO A 98 -15.71 -6.03 -27.24
N LEU A 99 -16.86 -6.25 -26.62
CA LEU A 99 -17.52 -7.56 -26.59
C LEU A 99 -18.91 -7.46 -27.21
N LYS A 100 -19.26 -8.47 -28.00
CA LYS A 100 -20.58 -8.56 -28.61
C LYS A 100 -21.56 -9.02 -27.54
N ILE A 101 -22.61 -8.24 -27.30
CA ILE A 101 -23.78 -8.72 -26.56
C ILE A 101 -24.56 -9.60 -27.54
N GLU A 102 -24.74 -10.89 -27.25
CA GLU A 102 -25.36 -11.85 -28.18
C GLU A 102 -26.88 -11.63 -28.38
N THR A 103 -27.51 -10.69 -27.67
CA THR A 103 -28.94 -10.41 -27.78
C THR A 103 -29.25 -9.27 -28.75
N ALA A 104 -29.22 -9.54 -30.06
CA ALA A 104 -29.97 -8.77 -31.08
C ALA A 104 -29.95 -9.40 -32.49
N ALA A 105 -29.55 -10.66 -32.65
CA ALA A 105 -29.41 -11.26 -33.99
C ALA A 105 -30.61 -12.12 -34.44
N GLU A 106 -31.64 -12.37 -33.60
CA GLU A 106 -32.78 -13.20 -34.02
C GLU A 106 -34.19 -12.61 -33.83
N ASP A 107 -34.36 -11.45 -33.19
CA ASP A 107 -35.66 -10.76 -33.17
C ASP A 107 -35.55 -9.33 -33.71
N SER A 108 -35.43 -9.23 -35.03
CA SER A 108 -35.91 -8.06 -35.75
C SER A 108 -37.40 -7.84 -35.40
N HIS A 109 -37.72 -6.73 -34.72
CA HIS A 109 -39.06 -6.19 -34.41
C HIS A 109 -39.63 -6.30 -32.99
N ALA A 110 -38.87 -6.64 -31.94
CA ALA A 110 -39.34 -6.38 -30.58
C ALA A 110 -39.11 -4.90 -30.20
N GLU A 111 -40.20 -4.13 -30.10
CA GLU A 111 -40.23 -2.75 -29.59
C GLU A 111 -39.33 -2.57 -28.36
N VAL A 112 -38.25 -1.80 -28.49
CA VAL A 112 -37.49 -1.24 -27.37
C VAL A 112 -38.37 -0.21 -26.68
N ARG A 113 -39.33 -0.67 -25.87
CA ARG A 113 -40.05 0.18 -24.93
C ARG A 113 -39.09 0.51 -23.79
N SER A 114 -38.57 1.73 -23.83
CA SER A 114 -38.19 2.54 -22.67
C SER A 114 -37.64 1.75 -21.47
N LEU A 115 -36.31 1.65 -21.38
CA LEU A 115 -35.57 1.30 -20.17
C LEU A 115 -35.66 2.43 -19.10
N GLU A 116 -36.82 3.08 -18.97
CA GLU A 116 -37.16 3.93 -17.83
C GLU A 116 -37.63 3.01 -16.71
N VAL A 117 -36.69 2.55 -15.90
CA VAL A 117 -36.98 1.96 -14.59
C VAL A 117 -36.30 2.89 -13.58
N GLU A 118 -37.08 3.49 -12.69
CA GLU A 118 -36.60 4.21 -11.50
C GLU A 118 -35.78 3.25 -10.62
N TRP A 119 -34.53 3.59 -10.30
CA TRP A 119 -33.65 2.79 -9.43
C TRP A 119 -33.28 3.64 -8.22
N ASP A 120 -33.79 3.29 -7.03
CA ASP A 120 -33.36 3.90 -5.78
C ASP A 120 -32.05 3.28 -5.27
N SER A 121 -31.12 4.13 -4.86
CA SER A 121 -29.75 3.79 -4.49
C SER A 121 -29.60 3.49 -2.99
N HIS A 122 -29.71 2.23 -2.56
CA HIS A 122 -29.14 1.75 -1.29
C HIS A 122 -28.76 0.26 -1.36
N PRO A 123 -27.48 -0.12 -1.12
CA PRO A 123 -27.08 -1.52 -1.10
C PRO A 123 -27.02 -2.08 0.34
N PHE A 124 -27.69 -3.22 0.53
CA PHE A 124 -27.58 -4.21 1.64
C PHE A 124 -27.97 -3.77 3.06
N SER A 125 -29.25 -3.95 3.39
CA SER A 125 -29.70 -4.19 4.77
C SER A 125 -29.79 -5.69 5.01
N PHE A 126 -28.99 -6.22 5.94
CA PHE A 126 -29.14 -7.58 6.46
C PHE A 126 -30.33 -7.60 7.42
N SER A 127 -31.50 -7.98 6.90
CA SER A 127 -32.65 -8.33 7.73
C SER A 127 -33.38 -9.50 7.07
N ASN A 128 -33.29 -10.65 7.74
CA ASN A 128 -34.22 -11.75 7.55
C ASN A 128 -35.63 -11.23 7.88
N ASP A 129 -36.43 -10.91 6.87
CA ASP A 129 -37.85 -11.17 6.96
C ASP A 129 -38.50 -11.29 5.57
N LYS A 130 -39.43 -12.23 5.50
CA LYS A 130 -40.21 -12.58 4.31
C LYS A 130 -40.98 -11.37 3.79
N SER A 131 -40.53 -10.79 2.68
CA SER A 131 -41.42 -10.06 1.78
C SER A 131 -41.01 -10.33 0.33
N ALA A 132 -41.99 -10.74 -0.47
CA ALA A 132 -41.84 -10.93 -1.90
C ALA A 132 -41.82 -9.57 -2.61
N ASN A 133 -41.03 -9.50 -3.69
CA ASN A 133 -40.95 -8.45 -4.72
C ASN A 133 -40.22 -7.17 -4.27
N THR A 134 -39.02 -6.82 -4.72
CA THR A 134 -38.43 -6.91 -6.06
C THR A 134 -36.90 -6.95 -5.95
N GLN A 135 -36.28 -8.10 -6.18
CA GLN A 135 -34.84 -8.17 -6.40
C GLN A 135 -34.57 -7.72 -7.84
N THR A 136 -34.09 -6.49 -7.99
CA THR A 136 -33.72 -5.88 -9.27
C THR A 136 -32.41 -6.50 -9.77
N THR A 137 -32.48 -7.28 -10.84
CA THR A 137 -31.33 -7.98 -11.45
C THR A 137 -30.78 -7.17 -12.63
N VAL A 138 -29.44 -7.04 -12.71
CA VAL A 138 -28.77 -6.60 -13.95
C VAL A 138 -29.22 -7.52 -15.08
N PRO A 139 -29.57 -7.01 -16.28
CA PRO A 139 -29.95 -7.86 -17.40
C PRO A 139 -28.89 -8.95 -17.65
N HIS A 140 -29.34 -10.20 -17.76
CA HIS A 140 -28.45 -11.37 -17.81
C HIS A 140 -27.38 -11.26 -18.91
N HIS A 141 -27.75 -10.69 -20.06
CA HIS A 141 -26.85 -10.48 -21.20
C HIS A 141 -25.73 -9.46 -20.93
N LEU A 142 -25.99 -8.43 -20.10
CA LEU A 142 -24.96 -7.47 -19.67
C LEU A 142 -24.02 -8.13 -18.65
N LEU A 143 -24.57 -8.94 -17.74
CA LEU A 143 -23.76 -9.74 -16.81
C LEU A 143 -22.84 -10.69 -17.58
N GLU A 144 -23.33 -11.40 -18.59
CA GLU A 144 -22.53 -12.28 -19.44
C GLU A 144 -21.41 -11.55 -20.19
N SER A 145 -21.62 -10.28 -20.58
CA SER A 145 -20.55 -9.46 -21.14
C SER A 145 -19.49 -9.13 -20.09
N VAL A 146 -19.88 -8.63 -18.90
CA VAL A 146 -18.91 -8.26 -17.85
C VAL A 146 -18.13 -9.50 -17.38
N THR A 147 -18.78 -10.65 -17.29
CA THR A 147 -18.20 -11.91 -16.84
C THR A 147 -17.70 -12.79 -17.99
N HIS A 148 -17.45 -12.21 -19.16
CA HIS A 148 -16.97 -12.95 -20.31
C HIS A 148 -15.70 -13.74 -19.96
N PRO A 149 -15.54 -15.00 -20.44
CA PRO A 149 -14.41 -15.86 -20.07
C PRO A 149 -13.03 -15.22 -20.28
N LEU A 150 -12.84 -14.41 -21.33
CA LEU A 150 -11.61 -13.66 -21.57
C LEU A 150 -11.29 -12.66 -20.44
N SER A 151 -12.30 -11.90 -19.99
CA SER A 151 -12.13 -10.93 -18.90
C SER A 151 -11.72 -11.65 -17.62
N ILE A 152 -12.42 -12.72 -17.27
CA ILE A 152 -12.15 -13.53 -16.07
C ILE A 152 -10.77 -14.23 -16.17
N ALA A 153 -10.38 -14.71 -17.35
CA ALA A 153 -9.06 -15.30 -17.57
C ALA A 153 -7.93 -14.28 -17.39
N LEU A 154 -8.09 -13.05 -17.91
CA LEU A 154 -7.12 -11.97 -17.73
C LEU A 154 -6.96 -11.59 -16.25
N LEU A 155 -8.07 -11.53 -15.50
CA LEU A 155 -8.02 -11.31 -14.05
C LEU A 155 -7.31 -12.45 -13.32
N ALA A 156 -7.68 -13.70 -13.60
CA ALA A 156 -7.07 -14.87 -12.96
C ALA A 156 -5.56 -14.97 -13.28
N TYR A 157 -5.17 -14.63 -14.51
CA TYR A 157 -3.77 -14.53 -14.92
C TYR A 157 -3.02 -13.40 -14.18
N HIS A 158 -3.64 -12.22 -14.08
CA HIS A 158 -3.10 -11.07 -13.35
C HIS A 158 -2.84 -11.43 -11.88
N PHE A 159 -3.83 -11.99 -11.20
CA PHE A 159 -3.78 -12.36 -9.80
C PHE A 159 -3.01 -13.66 -9.50
N GLY A 160 -2.69 -14.49 -10.50
CA GLY A 160 -1.97 -15.74 -10.30
C GLY A 160 -2.81 -16.87 -9.70
N GLY A 161 -4.14 -16.81 -9.83
CA GLY A 161 -5.05 -17.77 -9.22
C GLY A 161 -6.53 -17.50 -9.50
N PRO A 162 -7.44 -18.33 -8.94
CA PRO A 162 -8.88 -18.14 -9.08
C PRO A 162 -9.34 -16.82 -8.42
N VAL A 163 -10.21 -16.08 -9.12
CA VAL A 163 -10.80 -14.84 -8.59
C VAL A 163 -12.08 -15.13 -7.82
N ASN A 164 -12.35 -14.34 -6.78
CA ASN A 164 -13.60 -14.45 -6.03
C ASN A 164 -14.83 -14.06 -6.84
N ALA A 165 -16.01 -14.41 -6.34
CA ALA A 165 -17.25 -13.84 -6.83
C ALA A 165 -17.21 -12.31 -6.67
N ALA A 166 -17.79 -11.59 -7.62
CA ALA A 166 -17.88 -10.15 -7.58
C ALA A 166 -18.56 -9.72 -6.29
N HIS A 167 -17.87 -8.92 -5.48
CA HIS A 167 -18.36 -8.51 -4.16
C HIS A 167 -19.20 -7.23 -4.22
N SER A 168 -19.10 -6.50 -5.34
CA SER A 168 -19.75 -5.23 -5.58
C SER A 168 -20.14 -5.14 -7.05
N ALA A 169 -21.34 -4.59 -7.30
CA ALA A 169 -21.86 -4.28 -8.63
C ALA A 169 -22.33 -2.83 -8.65
N ARG A 170 -21.91 -2.06 -9.65
CA ARG A 170 -22.25 -0.63 -9.79
C ARG A 170 -22.88 -0.38 -11.15
N LYS A 171 -23.84 0.54 -11.19
CA LYS A 171 -24.43 1.06 -12.44
C LYS A 171 -24.22 2.55 -12.48
N HIS A 172 -23.73 3.06 -13.60
CA HIS A 172 -23.63 4.50 -13.84
C HIS A 172 -24.40 4.87 -15.09
N THR A 173 -25.07 6.01 -15.03
CA THR A 173 -25.76 6.61 -16.16
C THR A 173 -25.36 8.08 -16.17
N TRP A 174 -24.88 8.56 -17.31
CA TRP A 174 -24.37 9.92 -17.47
C TRP A 174 -24.74 10.48 -18.84
N ARG A 175 -25.07 11.77 -18.89
CA ARG A 175 -25.38 12.52 -20.10
C ARG A 175 -24.61 13.84 -20.05
N CYS A 176 -24.02 14.24 -21.18
CA CYS A 176 -23.37 15.54 -21.30
C CYS A 176 -24.40 16.67 -21.11
N GLY A 177 -24.04 17.73 -20.38
CA GLY A 177 -24.93 18.86 -20.17
C GLY A 177 -25.25 19.58 -21.49
N PRO A 178 -26.40 20.25 -21.61
CA PRO A 178 -26.63 21.14 -22.74
C PRO A 178 -25.60 22.27 -22.65
N SER A 179 -24.69 22.33 -23.63
CA SER A 179 -23.58 23.28 -23.77
C SER A 179 -23.89 24.66 -23.18
N SER A 180 -23.55 24.85 -21.91
CA SER A 180 -23.44 26.19 -21.32
C SER A 180 -22.06 26.70 -21.71
N GLY A 181 -21.92 27.99 -22.04
CA GLY A 181 -20.67 28.59 -22.54
C GLY A 181 -19.49 28.63 -21.55
N ALA A 182 -19.33 27.61 -20.71
CA ALA A 182 -18.22 27.43 -19.79
C ALA A 182 -16.98 26.89 -20.53
N SER A 183 -15.81 27.37 -20.15
CA SER A 183 -14.50 27.00 -20.72
C SER A 183 -13.97 25.62 -20.28
N THR A 184 -14.79 24.85 -19.56
CA THR A 184 -14.44 23.52 -19.04
C THR A 184 -15.24 22.46 -19.80
N PRO A 185 -14.59 21.44 -20.41
CA PRO A 185 -15.30 20.35 -21.06
C PRO A 185 -16.15 19.58 -20.05
N ASP A 186 -17.34 19.14 -20.44
CA ASP A 186 -18.18 18.25 -19.63
C ASP A 186 -17.60 16.82 -19.69
N PHE A 187 -17.28 16.24 -18.53
CA PHE A 187 -16.66 14.92 -18.47
C PHE A 187 -17.26 14.04 -17.37
N HIS A 188 -17.09 12.73 -17.50
CA HIS A 188 -17.45 11.75 -16.48
C HIS A 188 -16.21 11.01 -15.98
N VAL A 189 -16.21 10.68 -14.69
CA VAL A 189 -15.12 9.99 -14.02
C VAL A 189 -15.67 8.76 -13.31
N GLU A 190 -15.08 7.59 -13.57
CA GLU A 190 -15.39 6.34 -12.86
C GLU A 190 -14.14 5.82 -12.13
N GLY A 191 -14.31 5.48 -10.86
CA GLY A 191 -13.20 5.09 -9.98
C GLY A 191 -12.60 6.29 -9.24
N GLY A 192 -11.68 6.00 -8.33
CA GLY A 192 -11.12 6.99 -7.42
C GLY A 192 -11.87 7.06 -6.09
N VAL A 193 -11.14 6.67 -5.04
CA VAL A 193 -11.42 6.80 -3.60
C VAL A 193 -12.42 5.77 -3.01
N ASP A 194 -12.03 5.21 -1.85
CA ASP A 194 -12.74 4.30 -0.93
C ASP A 194 -12.86 2.80 -1.29
N GLY A 195 -11.72 2.12 -1.47
CA GLY A 195 -11.63 0.65 -1.44
C GLY A 195 -10.64 0.15 -0.39
N VAL A 196 -11.10 -0.72 0.52
CA VAL A 196 -10.25 -1.43 1.50
C VAL A 196 -9.43 -2.55 0.83
N PHE A 197 -9.84 -3.00 -0.36
CA PHE A 197 -9.25 -4.11 -1.09
C PHE A 197 -8.50 -3.62 -2.35
N LYS A 198 -7.47 -4.38 -2.77
CA LYS A 198 -6.81 -4.22 -4.07
C LYS A 198 -7.71 -4.82 -5.15
N ASP A 199 -8.72 -4.08 -5.56
CA ASP A 199 -9.76 -4.56 -6.47
C ASP A 199 -9.41 -4.25 -7.94
N VAL A 200 -9.55 -5.26 -8.80
CA VAL A 200 -9.62 -5.04 -10.25
C VAL A 200 -11.10 -5.04 -10.63
N ARG A 201 -11.51 -3.98 -11.33
CA ARG A 201 -12.87 -3.78 -11.78
C ARG A 201 -12.99 -4.16 -13.26
N VAL A 202 -14.10 -4.80 -13.61
CA VAL A 202 -14.51 -5.00 -15.00
C VAL A 202 -15.78 -4.20 -15.23
N THR A 203 -15.73 -3.28 -16.19
CA THR A 203 -16.83 -2.38 -16.53
C THR A 203 -17.24 -2.57 -17.98
N VAL A 204 -18.52 -2.78 -18.24
CA VAL A 204 -19.10 -2.65 -19.59
C VAL A 204 -19.66 -1.25 -19.73
N VAL A 205 -19.25 -0.54 -20.79
CA VAL A 205 -19.72 0.81 -21.13
C VAL A 205 -20.40 0.79 -22.49
N TRP A 206 -21.57 1.42 -22.59
CA TRP A 206 -22.32 1.61 -23.83
C TRP A 206 -23.01 2.96 -23.86
N GLU A 207 -23.53 3.32 -25.03
CA GLU A 207 -24.25 4.56 -25.27
C GLU A 207 -25.64 4.30 -25.84
N GLU A 208 -26.61 5.06 -25.39
CA GLU A 208 -28.00 5.05 -25.87
C GLU A 208 -28.25 6.31 -26.69
N GLN A 209 -28.58 6.11 -27.97
CA GLN A 209 -28.97 7.17 -28.90
C GLN A 209 -30.38 6.85 -29.41
N GLY A 210 -31.41 7.38 -28.75
CA GLY A 210 -32.80 7.00 -29.05
C GLY A 210 -33.04 5.50 -28.79
N PRO A 211 -33.55 4.72 -29.75
CA PRO A 211 -33.80 3.27 -29.57
C PRO A 211 -32.57 2.38 -29.81
N THR A 212 -31.43 2.94 -30.21
CA THR A 212 -30.25 2.16 -30.59
C THR A 212 -29.16 2.20 -29.52
N LEU A 213 -28.58 1.03 -29.25
CA LEU A 213 -27.38 0.87 -28.45
C LEU A 213 -26.16 1.00 -29.36
N VAL A 214 -25.24 1.88 -28.99
CA VAL A 214 -23.99 2.12 -29.71
C VAL A 214 -22.80 2.01 -28.77
N GLY A 215 -21.63 1.78 -29.36
CA GLY A 215 -20.35 1.80 -28.65
C GLY A 215 -20.04 3.22 -28.15
N PRO A 216 -19.21 3.35 -27.11
CA PRO A 216 -18.94 4.64 -26.53
C PRO A 216 -18.15 5.56 -27.48
N THR A 217 -18.53 6.83 -27.55
CA THR A 217 -17.96 7.86 -28.43
C THR A 217 -17.06 8.85 -27.70
N GLY A 218 -16.14 9.50 -28.42
CA GLY A 218 -15.27 10.54 -27.86
C GLY A 218 -13.94 10.01 -27.32
N LYS A 219 -13.37 10.69 -26.33
CA LYS A 219 -12.06 10.32 -25.74
C LYS A 219 -12.24 9.51 -24.47
N HIS A 220 -11.44 8.46 -24.38
CA HIS A 220 -11.36 7.54 -23.26
C HIS A 220 -9.94 7.59 -22.74
N ASP A 221 -9.77 8.21 -21.58
CA ASP A 221 -8.47 8.36 -20.95
C ASP A 221 -8.48 7.72 -19.56
N VAL A 222 -7.29 7.49 -19.03
CA VAL A 222 -7.06 6.89 -17.73
C VAL A 222 -6.12 7.80 -16.95
N PHE A 223 -6.52 8.16 -15.75
CA PHE A 223 -5.64 8.80 -14.77
C PHE A 223 -5.10 7.74 -13.84
N LEU A 224 -3.77 7.58 -13.82
CA LEU A 224 -3.13 6.73 -12.82
C LEU A 224 -3.06 7.49 -11.49
N THR A 225 -3.18 6.75 -10.39
CA THR A 225 -3.12 7.33 -9.04
C THR A 225 -1.78 8.03 -8.82
N GLY A 226 -1.81 9.35 -8.69
CA GLY A 226 -0.61 10.19 -8.48
C GLY A 226 -0.15 10.95 -9.73
N ASP A 227 -0.68 10.62 -10.91
CA ASP A 227 -0.32 11.29 -12.15
C ASP A 227 -1.20 12.51 -12.42
N ALA A 228 -0.58 13.59 -12.90
CA ALA A 228 -1.28 14.82 -13.30
C ALA A 228 -1.73 14.80 -14.77
N THR A 229 -1.24 13.84 -15.57
CA THR A 229 -1.49 13.77 -17.02
C THR A 229 -2.26 12.49 -17.37
N PRO A 230 -3.41 12.60 -18.06
CA PRO A 230 -4.15 11.43 -18.52
C PRO A 230 -3.37 10.66 -19.59
N LEU A 231 -3.48 9.33 -19.55
CA LEU A 231 -2.99 8.44 -20.59
C LEU A 231 -4.18 7.93 -21.42
N PRO A 232 -4.07 7.84 -22.76
CA PRO A 232 -5.11 7.24 -23.58
C PRO A 232 -5.39 5.80 -23.15
N LEU A 233 -6.67 5.43 -23.01
CA LEU A 233 -7.07 4.06 -22.69
C LEU A 233 -6.59 3.10 -23.78
N ALA A 234 -5.92 2.01 -23.39
CA ALA A 234 -5.44 1.00 -24.31
C ALA A 234 -6.62 0.18 -24.87
N ILE A 235 -7.13 0.60 -26.03
CA ILE A 235 -8.27 -0.06 -26.70
C ILE A 235 -7.76 -1.04 -27.76
N SER A 236 -8.03 -2.34 -27.56
CA SER A 236 -7.92 -3.36 -28.61
C SER A 236 -9.13 -3.26 -29.53
N LYS A 237 -8.90 -2.95 -30.81
CA LYS A 237 -9.98 -2.79 -31.80
C LYS A 237 -10.39 -4.15 -32.36
N SER A 238 -11.60 -4.29 -32.87
CA SER A 238 -11.95 -5.48 -33.67
C SER A 238 -11.23 -5.45 -35.01
N ILE A 239 -10.93 -6.63 -35.57
CA ILE A 239 -10.41 -6.79 -36.94
C ILE A 239 -11.52 -6.48 -37.97
N HIS A 240 -12.79 -6.56 -37.56
CA HIS A 240 -13.93 -6.24 -38.41
C HIS A 240 -14.45 -4.82 -38.11
N ASP A 241 -14.43 -3.93 -39.10
CA ASP A 241 -14.90 -2.53 -39.00
C ASP A 241 -16.37 -2.40 -38.55
N GLN A 242 -17.16 -3.47 -38.63
CA GLN A 242 -18.57 -3.49 -38.20
C GLN A 242 -18.76 -3.46 -36.67
N ASP A 243 -17.69 -3.66 -35.89
CA ASP A 243 -17.73 -3.74 -34.43
C ASP A 243 -17.44 -2.40 -33.71
N LEU A 244 -17.26 -1.30 -34.45
CA LEU A 244 -17.09 0.05 -33.88
C LEU A 244 -18.29 0.52 -33.04
N HIS A 245 -19.44 -0.13 -33.20
CA HIS A 245 -20.67 0.16 -32.46
C HIS A 245 -20.93 -0.80 -31.29
N LEU A 246 -19.98 -1.66 -30.93
CA LEU A 246 -20.16 -2.59 -29.81
C LEU A 246 -19.85 -1.93 -28.45
N PRO A 247 -20.52 -2.39 -27.37
CA PRO A 247 -20.15 -2.04 -26.01
C PRO A 247 -18.69 -2.35 -25.70
N LEU A 248 -18.07 -1.47 -24.92
CA LEU A 248 -16.66 -1.56 -24.56
C LEU A 248 -16.54 -2.20 -23.18
N ASN A 249 -15.77 -3.29 -23.08
CA ASN A 249 -15.42 -3.87 -21.79
C ASN A 249 -14.06 -3.32 -21.38
N ILE A 250 -13.99 -2.76 -20.18
CA ILE A 250 -12.81 -2.10 -19.62
C ILE A 250 -12.44 -2.83 -18.34
N ILE A 251 -11.24 -3.38 -18.30
CA ILE A 251 -10.64 -3.98 -17.10
C ILE A 251 -9.65 -2.97 -16.56
N TYR A 252 -9.79 -2.53 -15.32
CA TYR A 252 -8.85 -1.60 -14.71
C TYR A 252 -8.66 -1.82 -13.22
N ASN A 253 -7.47 -1.50 -12.72
CA ASN A 253 -7.19 -1.54 -11.28
C ASN A 253 -7.77 -0.29 -10.62
N HIS A 254 -8.91 -0.43 -9.94
CA HIS A 254 -9.64 0.69 -9.34
C HIS A 254 -8.83 1.44 -8.25
N GLY A 255 -7.85 0.79 -7.61
CA GLY A 255 -6.99 1.45 -6.63
C GLY A 255 -5.93 2.36 -7.26
N ASP A 256 -5.53 2.05 -8.50
CA ASP A 256 -4.38 2.65 -9.17
C ASP A 256 -4.75 3.42 -10.45
N ALA A 257 -6.01 3.32 -10.91
CA ALA A 257 -6.49 3.92 -12.14
C ALA A 257 -7.93 4.42 -11.98
N THR A 258 -8.18 5.60 -12.56
CA THR A 258 -9.49 6.25 -12.66
C THR A 258 -9.80 6.47 -14.13
N LEU A 259 -10.97 6.02 -14.58
CA LEU A 259 -11.41 6.20 -15.96
C LEU A 259 -11.99 7.60 -16.15
N TYR A 260 -11.56 8.24 -17.22
CA TYR A 260 -12.03 9.55 -17.64
C TYR A 260 -12.67 9.44 -19.01
N TYR A 261 -13.86 10.02 -19.13
CA TYR A 261 -14.63 9.98 -20.34
C TYR A 261 -15.08 11.37 -20.78
N ASP A 262 -14.83 11.70 -22.04
CA ASP A 262 -15.29 12.91 -22.70
C ASP A 262 -16.22 12.51 -23.85
N CYS A 263 -17.54 12.63 -23.65
CA CYS A 263 -18.53 12.42 -24.72
C CYS A 263 -18.78 13.73 -25.45
N GLN A 264 -18.65 13.68 -26.77
CA GLN A 264 -18.79 14.86 -27.63
C GLN A 264 -20.23 15.05 -28.13
N ASP A 265 -21.12 14.08 -27.94
CA ASP A 265 -22.51 14.14 -28.40
C ASP A 265 -23.50 14.36 -27.22
N PRO A 266 -24.14 15.53 -27.11
CA PRO A 266 -25.09 15.83 -26.04
C PRO A 266 -26.42 15.07 -26.16
N THR A 267 -26.68 14.41 -27.28
CA THR A 267 -27.90 13.62 -27.50
C THR A 267 -27.82 12.20 -26.94
N VAL A 268 -26.62 11.79 -26.52
CA VAL A 268 -26.33 10.42 -26.11
C VAL A 268 -26.32 10.27 -24.59
N VAL A 269 -26.85 9.15 -24.09
CA VAL A 269 -26.75 8.75 -22.69
C VAL A 269 -25.74 7.61 -22.57
N ARG A 270 -24.65 7.85 -21.84
CA ARG A 270 -23.67 6.81 -21.53
C ARG A 270 -24.13 6.02 -20.32
N ASN A 271 -24.07 4.72 -20.43
CA ASN A 271 -24.39 3.78 -19.36
C ASN A 271 -23.19 2.87 -19.11
N SER A 272 -23.00 2.47 -17.86
CA SER A 272 -22.01 1.47 -17.51
C SER A 272 -22.49 0.54 -16.39
N VAL A 273 -21.99 -0.69 -16.42
CA VAL A 273 -22.14 -1.68 -15.34
C VAL A 273 -20.75 -2.19 -14.98
N SER A 274 -20.42 -2.12 -13.69
CA SER A 274 -19.12 -2.50 -13.16
C SER A 274 -19.25 -3.64 -12.15
N LEU A 275 -18.34 -4.62 -12.20
CA LEU A 275 -18.18 -5.67 -11.19
C LEU A 275 -16.77 -5.59 -10.58
N ASP A 276 -16.69 -5.66 -9.25
CA ASP A 276 -15.43 -5.59 -8.50
C ASP A 276 -14.93 -6.96 -8.05
N PHE A 277 -13.70 -7.32 -8.45
CA PHE A 277 -13.07 -8.61 -8.19
C PHE A 277 -11.79 -8.48 -7.35
N HIS A 278 -11.55 -9.48 -6.49
CA HIS A 278 -10.32 -9.63 -5.71
C HIS A 278 -9.84 -11.10 -5.71
N LEU A 279 -8.59 -11.34 -5.27
CA LEU A 279 -8.03 -12.68 -5.12
C LEU A 279 -8.80 -13.49 -4.08
N ASN A 280 -9.08 -14.76 -4.36
CA ASN A 280 -9.61 -15.68 -3.36
C ASN A 280 -8.58 -16.01 -2.28
N ALA A 281 -8.63 -15.30 -1.16
CA ALA A 281 -7.82 -15.57 0.04
C ALA A 281 -8.54 -16.50 1.05
N VAL A 282 -9.80 -16.88 0.77
CA VAL A 282 -10.63 -17.64 1.71
C VAL A 282 -10.33 -19.13 1.56
N THR A 283 -9.90 -19.78 2.64
CA THR A 283 -9.57 -21.21 2.63
C THR A 283 -10.83 -22.06 2.46
N THR A 284 -10.68 -23.24 1.85
CA THR A 284 -11.77 -24.23 1.65
C THR A 284 -12.52 -24.53 2.95
N ASP A 285 -11.84 -24.48 4.10
CA ASP A 285 -12.39 -24.70 5.44
C ASP A 285 -13.38 -23.62 5.86
N THR A 286 -13.15 -22.37 5.44
CA THR A 286 -14.04 -21.22 5.70
C THR A 286 -15.28 -21.29 4.80
N PHE A 287 -15.14 -21.80 3.58
CA PHE A 287 -16.27 -22.07 2.69
C PHE A 287 -17.17 -23.19 3.22
N GLN A 288 -16.63 -24.22 3.86
CA GLN A 288 -17.45 -25.28 4.48
C GLN A 288 -18.34 -24.75 5.62
N LEU A 289 -17.92 -23.70 6.32
CA LEU A 289 -18.69 -23.06 7.38
C LEU A 289 -19.81 -22.14 6.87
N LEU A 290 -19.68 -21.60 5.65
CA LEU A 290 -20.61 -20.64 5.05
C LEU A 290 -21.52 -21.25 3.97
N SER A 291 -21.23 -22.47 3.53
CA SER A 291 -21.99 -23.12 2.46
C SER A 291 -23.26 -23.77 3.01
N VAL A 292 -24.42 -23.36 2.51
CA VAL A 292 -25.62 -24.20 2.52
C VAL A 292 -25.37 -25.33 1.54
N VAL A 293 -25.57 -26.59 1.94
CA VAL A 293 -25.41 -27.76 1.06
C VAL A 293 -26.30 -27.55 -0.18
N PRO A 294 -25.73 -27.31 -1.37
CA PRO A 294 -26.54 -27.15 -2.57
C PRO A 294 -27.07 -28.52 -2.98
N ASP A 295 -28.30 -28.56 -3.50
CA ASP A 295 -28.88 -29.76 -4.07
C ASP A 295 -28.01 -30.25 -5.25
N GLN A 296 -27.73 -31.55 -5.34
CA GLN A 296 -26.77 -32.11 -6.29
C GLN A 296 -27.15 -31.80 -7.76
N GLN A 297 -28.43 -31.50 -8.03
CA GLN A 297 -28.96 -31.16 -9.35
C GLN A 297 -28.65 -29.72 -9.82
N ASP A 298 -28.38 -28.78 -8.92
CA ASP A 298 -28.00 -27.39 -9.28
C ASP A 298 -26.50 -27.28 -9.63
N ILE A 299 -25.71 -28.30 -9.30
CA ILE A 299 -24.25 -28.32 -9.47
C ILE A 299 -23.86 -28.52 -10.94
N ASP A 300 -24.60 -29.33 -11.69
CA ASP A 300 -24.27 -29.68 -13.09
C ASP A 300 -24.65 -28.58 -14.11
N LYS A 301 -25.37 -27.53 -13.68
CA LYS A 301 -25.82 -26.41 -14.53
C LYS A 301 -25.12 -25.08 -14.24
N LEU A 302 -24.13 -25.07 -13.36
CA LEU A 302 -23.47 -23.83 -12.95
C LEU A 302 -22.60 -23.25 -14.08
N THR A 303 -22.93 -22.05 -14.56
CA THR A 303 -22.12 -21.33 -15.55
C THR A 303 -21.03 -20.50 -14.86
N LEU A 304 -19.98 -20.09 -15.60
CA LEU A 304 -18.94 -19.19 -15.07
C LEU A 304 -19.55 -17.88 -14.56
N THR A 305 -20.48 -17.29 -15.33
CA THR A 305 -21.27 -16.11 -14.94
C THR A 305 -21.99 -16.35 -13.61
N ALA A 306 -22.68 -17.48 -13.46
CA ALA A 306 -23.39 -17.80 -12.23
C ALA A 306 -22.43 -18.02 -11.05
N LEU A 307 -21.26 -18.64 -11.28
CA LEU A 307 -20.25 -18.84 -10.24
C LEU A 307 -19.69 -17.51 -9.74
N VAL A 308 -19.36 -16.57 -10.62
CA VAL A 308 -18.73 -15.30 -10.24
C VAL A 308 -19.72 -14.23 -9.79
N THR A 309 -21.02 -14.44 -9.93
CA THR A 309 -22.07 -13.52 -9.46
C THR A 309 -22.88 -14.05 -8.30
N ARG A 310 -22.84 -15.36 -8.03
CA ARG A 310 -23.53 -16.00 -6.89
C ARG A 310 -22.51 -16.46 -5.86
N PHE A 311 -22.67 -16.00 -4.63
CA PHE A 311 -21.84 -16.37 -3.49
C PHE A 311 -22.73 -16.61 -2.26
N PRO A 312 -22.42 -17.57 -1.37
CA PRO A 312 -21.30 -18.52 -1.41
C PRO A 312 -21.56 -19.76 -2.29
N VAL A 313 -20.48 -20.37 -2.82
CA VAL A 313 -20.54 -21.63 -3.57
C VAL A 313 -19.52 -22.62 -3.01
N ALA A 314 -19.97 -23.82 -2.64
CA ALA A 314 -19.11 -24.89 -2.17
C ALA A 314 -18.11 -25.33 -3.26
N ASN A 315 -16.87 -25.65 -2.87
CA ASN A 315 -15.78 -26.02 -3.80
C ASN A 315 -15.52 -24.98 -4.90
N TYR A 316 -15.68 -23.70 -4.58
CA TYR A 316 -15.54 -22.58 -5.53
C TYR A 316 -14.30 -22.70 -6.41
N THR A 317 -13.11 -22.89 -5.83
CA THR A 317 -11.84 -22.95 -6.58
C THR A 317 -11.80 -24.05 -7.63
N ALA A 318 -12.22 -25.26 -7.28
CA ALA A 318 -12.24 -26.38 -8.22
C ALA A 318 -13.27 -26.14 -9.34
N ARG A 319 -14.44 -25.58 -9.00
CA ARG A 319 -15.48 -25.24 -9.96
C ARG A 319 -15.04 -24.11 -10.90
N PHE A 320 -14.38 -23.09 -10.36
CA PHE A 320 -13.82 -21.98 -11.12
C PHE A 320 -12.85 -22.49 -12.19
N GLN A 321 -11.91 -23.34 -11.80
CA GLN A 321 -10.95 -23.94 -12.74
C GLN A 321 -11.66 -24.82 -13.78
N SER A 322 -12.60 -25.67 -13.36
CA SER A 322 -13.37 -26.52 -14.28
C SER A 322 -14.15 -25.72 -15.33
N LEU A 323 -14.79 -24.63 -14.91
CA LEU A 323 -15.60 -23.78 -15.79
C LEU A 323 -14.74 -22.89 -16.69
N LEU A 324 -13.66 -22.30 -16.17
CA LEU A 324 -12.77 -21.44 -16.97
C LEU A 324 -11.97 -22.25 -18.01
N TYR A 325 -11.55 -23.47 -17.67
CA TYR A 325 -10.84 -24.37 -18.58
C TYR A 325 -11.77 -25.34 -19.33
N GLY A 326 -13.09 -25.16 -19.20
CA GLY A 326 -14.08 -25.90 -19.97
C GLY A 326 -14.00 -25.55 -21.47
N LYS A 327 -14.40 -26.50 -22.32
CA LYS A 327 -14.33 -26.35 -23.79
C LYS A 327 -15.00 -25.07 -24.29
N ASP A 328 -16.17 -24.74 -23.74
CA ASP A 328 -16.96 -23.59 -24.18
C ASP A 328 -16.30 -22.26 -23.80
N ALA A 329 -15.77 -22.17 -22.57
CA ALA A 329 -15.08 -21.00 -22.07
C ALA A 329 -13.78 -20.74 -22.85
N VAL A 330 -12.97 -21.78 -23.05
CA VAL A 330 -11.72 -21.66 -23.82
C VAL A 330 -12.01 -21.34 -25.30
N ALA A 331 -13.04 -21.95 -25.90
CA ALA A 331 -13.44 -21.60 -27.26
C ALA A 331 -13.92 -20.15 -27.37
N ALA A 332 -14.65 -19.62 -26.37
CA ALA A 332 -15.03 -18.21 -26.32
C ALA A 332 -13.81 -17.28 -26.19
N ILE A 333 -12.82 -17.65 -25.37
CA ILE A 333 -11.54 -16.93 -25.25
C ILE A 333 -10.83 -16.88 -26.61
N LEU A 334 -10.63 -18.03 -27.26
CA LEU A 334 -9.89 -18.13 -28.52
C LEU A 334 -10.60 -17.42 -29.68
N ARG A 335 -11.91 -17.59 -29.82
CA ARG A 335 -12.72 -16.85 -30.80
C ARG A 335 -12.61 -15.34 -30.60
N LYS A 336 -12.56 -14.89 -29.34
CA LYS A 336 -12.44 -13.47 -29.07
C LYS A 336 -11.04 -12.95 -29.35
N LEU A 337 -9.99 -13.67 -28.97
CA LEU A 337 -8.62 -13.32 -29.32
C LEU A 337 -8.40 -13.25 -30.84
N ALA A 338 -9.02 -14.17 -31.59
CA ALA A 338 -8.95 -14.19 -33.06
C ALA A 338 -9.60 -12.98 -33.72
N SER A 339 -10.57 -12.31 -33.07
CA SER A 339 -11.28 -11.14 -33.63
C SER A 339 -10.70 -9.80 -33.20
N LEU A 340 -9.65 -9.78 -32.36
CA LEU A 340 -9.07 -8.55 -31.84
C LEU A 340 -7.78 -8.16 -32.57
N HIS A 341 -7.72 -6.93 -33.04
CA HIS A 341 -6.48 -6.26 -33.41
C HIS A 341 -5.80 -5.76 -32.12
N MET A 342 -4.64 -6.34 -31.82
CA MET A 342 -3.90 -6.03 -30.60
C MET A 342 -3.41 -4.57 -30.64
N PRO A 343 -3.58 -3.79 -29.57
CA PRO A 343 -3.12 -2.41 -29.55
C PRO A 343 -1.59 -2.37 -29.76
N VAL A 344 -1.13 -1.45 -30.62
CA VAL A 344 0.28 -1.04 -30.62
C VAL A 344 0.42 -0.05 -29.47
N VAL A 345 0.51 -0.59 -28.25
CA VAL A 345 0.91 0.21 -27.10
C VAL A 345 2.39 0.48 -27.33
N ALA A 346 2.75 1.75 -27.57
CA ALA A 346 4.14 2.14 -27.42
C ALA A 346 4.57 1.60 -26.05
N PRO A 347 5.66 0.82 -25.94
CA PRO A 347 6.09 0.32 -24.64
C PRO A 347 6.04 1.50 -23.68
N PRO A 348 5.49 1.33 -22.46
CA PRO A 348 5.59 2.39 -21.48
C PRO A 348 7.04 2.85 -21.54
N VAL A 349 7.26 4.17 -21.56
CA VAL A 349 8.55 4.68 -21.17
C VAL A 349 8.71 4.13 -19.78
N TYR A 350 9.40 2.98 -19.66
CA TYR A 350 9.65 2.32 -18.41
C TYR A 350 10.19 3.44 -17.56
N ASP A 351 9.46 3.79 -16.50
CA ASP A 351 9.91 4.87 -15.66
C ASP A 351 11.17 4.33 -14.98
N GLN A 352 12.31 4.63 -15.60
CA GLN A 352 13.63 4.20 -15.13
C GLN A 352 13.83 4.70 -13.69
N SER A 353 13.03 5.67 -13.26
CA SER A 353 12.93 6.18 -11.91
C SER A 353 12.55 5.09 -10.88
N ASP A 354 11.50 4.29 -11.10
CA ASP A 354 10.99 3.32 -10.11
C ASP A 354 11.92 2.13 -9.92
N HIS A 355 12.47 1.59 -11.01
CA HIS A 355 13.47 0.51 -10.94
C HIS A 355 14.78 1.00 -10.30
N ALA A 356 15.22 2.22 -10.63
CA ALA A 356 16.42 2.81 -10.04
C ALA A 356 16.24 3.09 -8.55
N ILE A 357 15.07 3.61 -8.14
CA ILE A 357 14.74 3.86 -6.73
C ILE A 357 14.69 2.56 -5.94
N THR A 358 14.05 1.51 -6.49
CA THR A 358 13.98 0.19 -5.86
C THR A 358 15.37 -0.44 -5.71
N SER A 359 16.20 -0.39 -6.76
CA SER A 359 17.58 -0.88 -6.71
C SER A 359 18.41 -0.12 -5.67
N ARG A 360 18.30 1.22 -5.63
CA ARG A 360 19.00 2.05 -4.63
C ARG A 360 18.54 1.75 -3.21
N PHE A 361 17.25 1.44 -3.02
CA PHE A 361 16.71 1.05 -1.72
C PHE A 361 17.23 -0.32 -1.26
N GLN A 362 17.32 -1.30 -2.17
CA GLN A 362 17.93 -2.60 -1.89
C GLN A 362 19.41 -2.45 -1.52
N ASP A 363 20.16 -1.65 -2.28
CA ASP A 363 21.57 -1.35 -1.98
C ASP A 363 21.72 -0.67 -0.61
N TYR A 364 20.84 0.27 -0.29
CA TYR A 364 20.78 0.94 1.01
C TYR A 364 20.55 -0.05 2.16
N ASN A 365 19.59 -0.97 2.02
CA ASN A 365 19.33 -2.00 3.02
C ASN A 365 20.50 -2.98 3.15
N ASN A 366 21.06 -3.44 2.04
CA ASN A 366 22.22 -4.32 2.03
C ASN A 366 23.41 -3.67 2.73
N ASN A 367 23.66 -2.38 2.47
CA ASN A 367 24.70 -1.62 3.16
C ASN A 367 24.45 -1.56 4.67
N ASN A 368 23.21 -1.32 5.12
CA ASN A 368 22.88 -1.33 6.54
C ASN A 368 23.11 -2.70 7.19
N VAL A 369 22.72 -3.79 6.53
CA VAL A 369 22.90 -5.16 7.05
C VAL A 369 24.38 -5.52 7.20
N GLN A 370 25.22 -5.11 6.25
CA GLN A 370 26.67 -5.37 6.29
C GLN A 370 27.38 -4.72 7.49
N HIS A 371 26.80 -3.67 8.07
CA HIS A 371 27.39 -2.95 9.21
C HIS A 371 26.89 -3.47 10.56
N ILE A 372 26.05 -4.51 10.59
CA ILE A 372 25.60 -5.13 11.85
C ILE A 372 26.76 -5.96 12.43
N PRO A 373 27.25 -5.67 13.65
CA PRO A 373 28.26 -6.49 14.30
C PRO A 373 27.80 -7.94 14.50
N PHE A 374 28.69 -8.90 14.28
CA PHE A 374 28.38 -10.34 14.37
C PHE A 374 27.79 -10.74 15.74
N VAL A 375 28.24 -10.10 16.82
CA VAL A 375 27.77 -10.33 18.20
C VAL A 375 26.28 -9.99 18.35
N ILE A 376 25.76 -9.08 17.52
CA ILE A 376 24.37 -8.65 17.48
C ILE A 376 23.57 -9.52 16.51
N SER A 377 24.11 -9.78 15.32
CA SER A 377 23.42 -10.57 14.28
C SER A 377 23.18 -12.02 14.71
N SER A 378 24.03 -12.57 15.58
CA SER A 378 23.93 -13.94 16.10
C SER A 378 22.86 -14.12 17.19
N ARG A 379 22.20 -13.05 17.66
CA ARG A 379 21.18 -13.12 18.72
C ARG A 379 19.76 -13.27 18.13
N PRO A 380 19.07 -14.42 18.33
CA PRO A 380 17.78 -14.68 17.72
C PRO A 380 16.62 -13.85 18.28
N SER A 381 16.66 -13.50 19.57
CA SER A 381 15.58 -12.77 20.27
C SER A 381 16.01 -11.35 20.65
N ASP A 382 15.07 -10.39 20.73
CA ASP A 382 15.33 -9.01 21.22
C ASP A 382 15.95 -8.99 22.64
N ILE A 383 16.66 -7.92 22.99
CA ILE A 383 17.26 -7.74 24.32
C ILE A 383 16.22 -7.09 25.24
N PRO A 384 15.75 -7.77 26.30
CA PRO A 384 14.75 -7.21 27.19
C PRO A 384 15.33 -6.05 28.01
N LEU A 385 14.51 -5.03 28.27
CA LEU A 385 14.76 -3.92 29.18
C LEU A 385 13.89 -4.00 30.42
N ALA A 386 12.71 -4.62 30.35
CA ALA A 386 11.86 -4.85 31.52
C ALA A 386 12.30 -6.12 32.27
N GLY A 387 12.20 -6.10 33.59
CA GLY A 387 12.46 -7.26 34.44
C GLY A 387 13.39 -6.98 35.62
N VAL A 388 13.95 -8.06 36.17
CA VAL A 388 14.80 -8.03 37.36
C VAL A 388 16.26 -8.27 36.97
N TYR A 389 17.10 -7.29 37.25
CA TYR A 389 18.53 -7.29 36.98
C TYR A 389 19.31 -7.57 38.26
N ARG A 390 20.47 -8.22 38.12
CA ARG A 390 21.35 -8.56 39.25
C ARG A 390 21.93 -7.31 39.93
N SER A 391 22.08 -6.23 39.17
CA SER A 391 22.59 -4.94 39.63
C SER A 391 22.19 -3.82 38.65
N PRO A 392 22.28 -2.54 39.05
CA PRO A 392 22.10 -1.41 38.13
C PRO A 392 23.08 -1.44 36.95
N VAL A 393 24.31 -1.92 37.17
CA VAL A 393 25.32 -2.07 36.10
C VAL A 393 24.84 -3.06 35.04
N SER A 394 24.28 -4.20 35.46
CA SER A 394 23.73 -5.19 34.52
C SER A 394 22.57 -4.65 33.70
N PHE A 395 21.81 -3.67 34.22
CA PHE A 395 20.77 -3.00 33.46
C PHE A 395 21.35 -2.02 32.43
N LEU A 396 22.39 -1.26 32.80
CA LEU A 396 23.11 -0.38 31.87
C LEU A 396 23.79 -1.17 30.75
N ASP A 397 24.35 -2.34 31.05
CA ASP A 397 24.92 -3.25 30.05
C ASP A 397 23.85 -3.69 29.03
N SER A 398 22.64 -4.02 29.50
CA SER A 398 21.51 -4.34 28.62
C SER A 398 21.06 -3.15 27.78
N ILE A 399 21.04 -1.94 28.35
CA ILE A 399 20.76 -0.71 27.61
C ILE A 399 21.79 -0.52 26.48
N CYS A 400 23.09 -0.64 26.78
CA CYS A 400 24.15 -0.49 25.77
C CYS A 400 24.00 -1.54 24.67
N ALA A 401 23.84 -2.81 25.04
CA ALA A 401 23.65 -3.90 24.09
C ALA A 401 22.39 -3.71 23.21
N LYS A 402 21.32 -3.14 23.77
CA LYS A 402 20.10 -2.85 23.01
C LYS A 402 20.26 -1.64 22.10
N ALA A 403 20.92 -0.57 22.55
CA ALA A 403 21.21 0.59 21.71
C ALA A 403 22.06 0.18 20.49
N LEU A 404 23.08 -0.64 20.71
CA LEU A 404 23.92 -1.23 19.67
C LEU A 404 23.08 -2.04 18.67
N ARG A 405 22.09 -2.78 19.13
CA ARG A 405 21.20 -3.54 18.22
C ARG A 405 20.28 -2.62 17.44
N ASP A 406 19.67 -1.66 18.13
CA ASP A 406 18.62 -0.81 17.58
C ASP A 406 19.14 0.15 16.53
N ILE A 407 20.38 0.63 16.66
CA ILE A 407 20.97 1.59 15.71
C ILE A 407 21.05 1.07 14.27
N HIS A 408 21.06 -0.26 14.09
CA HIS A 408 21.09 -0.92 12.78
C HIS A 408 19.70 -1.37 12.29
N ARG A 409 18.63 -1.09 13.02
CA ARG A 409 17.27 -1.47 12.63
C ARG A 409 16.71 -0.50 11.56
N PRO A 410 15.66 -0.92 10.83
CA PRO A 410 15.05 -0.07 9.82
C PRO A 410 14.45 1.21 10.44
N ILE A 411 14.72 2.35 9.80
CA ILE A 411 14.12 3.65 10.15
C ILE A 411 12.88 4.00 9.29
N GLY A 412 12.55 3.17 8.32
CA GLY A 412 11.42 3.33 7.40
C GLY A 412 11.79 4.00 6.07
N HIS A 413 11.03 3.68 5.02
CA HIS A 413 11.29 4.14 3.64
C HIS A 413 11.25 5.66 3.47
N ASN A 414 10.38 6.37 4.20
CA ASN A 414 10.28 7.84 4.08
C ASN A 414 11.53 8.61 4.53
N LEU A 415 12.54 7.92 5.09
CA LEU A 415 13.82 8.52 5.46
C LEU A 415 14.96 8.06 4.53
N PHE A 416 14.65 7.26 3.51
CA PHE A 416 15.58 6.91 2.45
C PHE A 416 15.83 8.14 1.55
N PRO A 417 17.10 8.45 1.19
CA PRO A 417 17.40 9.63 0.39
C PRO A 417 16.91 9.49 -1.05
N GLN A 418 15.91 10.27 -1.43
CA GLN A 418 15.36 10.23 -2.79
C GLN A 418 16.10 11.19 -3.72
N ASN A 419 16.57 12.33 -3.21
CA ASN A 419 17.28 13.36 -3.98
C ASN A 419 18.64 13.76 -3.33
N ILE A 420 19.39 14.64 -4.01
CA ILE A 420 20.72 15.12 -3.55
C ILE A 420 20.63 15.87 -2.21
N ILE A 421 19.52 16.57 -1.96
CA ILE A 421 19.34 17.31 -0.70
C ILE A 421 19.18 16.32 0.46
N ASP A 422 18.49 15.20 0.24
CA ASP A 422 18.33 14.15 1.24
C ASP A 422 19.65 13.40 1.53
N GLN A 423 20.59 13.39 0.58
CA GLN A 423 21.89 12.75 0.74
C GLN A 423 22.68 13.31 1.95
N LYS A 424 22.50 14.59 2.27
CA LYS A 424 23.11 15.19 3.47
C LYS A 424 22.65 14.53 4.77
N ARG A 425 21.37 14.18 4.86
CA ARG A 425 20.81 13.47 6.04
C ARG A 425 21.40 12.07 6.16
N GLU A 426 21.66 11.43 5.02
CA GLU A 426 22.20 10.07 4.97
C GLU A 426 23.63 10.00 5.53
N ASP A 427 24.46 11.02 5.32
CA ASP A 427 25.81 11.07 5.88
C ASP A 427 25.77 11.10 7.41
N ALA A 428 24.89 11.93 8.00
CA ALA A 428 24.68 11.97 9.45
C ALA A 428 24.10 10.66 9.99
N ARG A 429 23.19 10.01 9.24
CA ARG A 429 22.62 8.71 9.63
C ARG A 429 23.68 7.62 9.63
N LYS A 430 24.53 7.56 8.60
CA LYS A 430 25.65 6.60 8.52
C LYS A 430 26.66 6.82 9.65
N PHE A 431 27.01 8.08 9.93
CA PHE A 431 27.86 8.43 11.06
C PHE A 431 27.30 7.87 12.39
N ILE A 432 25.99 8.04 12.64
CA ILE A 432 25.35 7.48 13.84
C ILE A 432 25.33 5.95 13.81
N ARG A 433 24.96 5.33 12.67
CA ARG A 433 24.94 3.87 12.51
C ARG A 433 26.30 3.23 12.81
N ASP A 434 27.38 3.90 12.41
CA ASP A 434 28.74 3.38 12.46
C ASP A 434 29.49 3.76 13.75
N LEU A 435 28.77 4.23 14.79
CA LEU A 435 29.38 4.54 16.08
C LEU A 435 30.01 3.28 16.71
N PRO A 436 31.27 3.35 17.17
CA PRO A 436 31.92 2.23 17.85
C PRO A 436 31.20 1.82 19.14
N GLU A 437 31.31 0.54 19.50
CA GLU A 437 30.73 -0.01 20.73
C GLU A 437 31.26 0.69 21.99
N GLU A 438 32.56 0.98 22.03
CA GLU A 438 33.18 1.68 23.14
C GLU A 438 32.63 3.11 23.27
N LEU A 439 32.36 3.77 22.14
CA LEU A 439 31.82 5.12 22.14
C LEU A 439 30.38 5.11 22.65
N ILE A 440 29.52 4.23 22.13
CA ILE A 440 28.13 4.08 22.59
C ILE A 440 28.09 3.82 24.09
N SER A 441 28.91 2.89 24.58
CA SER A 441 28.98 2.54 25.99
C SER A 441 29.45 3.72 26.85
N SER A 442 30.48 4.43 26.41
CA SER A 442 31.01 5.60 27.13
C SER A 442 30.02 6.77 27.18
N GLN A 443 29.27 7.00 26.09
CA GLN A 443 28.27 8.06 26.04
C GLN A 443 27.07 7.73 26.92
N LEU A 444 26.53 6.52 26.83
CA LEU A 444 25.42 6.08 27.68
C LEU A 444 25.79 6.06 29.17
N ALA A 445 27.06 5.85 29.51
CA ALA A 445 27.55 5.95 30.89
C ALA A 445 27.41 7.38 31.47
N ASN A 446 27.48 8.43 30.65
CA ASN A 446 27.22 9.81 31.09
C ASN A 446 25.78 10.00 31.57
N TYR A 447 24.88 9.11 31.13
CA TYR A 447 23.46 9.08 31.46
C TYR A 447 23.10 8.03 32.54
N ALA A 448 24.08 7.34 33.13
CA ALA A 448 23.83 6.24 34.07
C ALA A 448 22.92 6.67 35.24
N ASN A 449 23.20 7.83 35.84
CA ASN A 449 22.46 8.31 37.01
C ASN A 449 20.96 8.49 36.74
N MET A 450 20.56 9.10 35.62
CA MET A 450 19.13 9.28 35.36
C MET A 450 18.45 7.99 34.89
N LEU A 451 19.19 7.02 34.36
CA LEU A 451 18.65 5.73 33.97
C LEU A 451 18.34 4.82 35.16
N ILE A 452 19.12 4.93 36.26
CA ILE A 452 19.04 4.02 37.41
C ILE A 452 18.42 4.65 38.67
N LEU A 453 18.52 5.96 38.88
CA LEU A 453 18.05 6.60 40.11
C LEU A 453 16.59 7.06 40.04
N ILE A 454 16.05 7.23 38.84
CA ILE A 454 14.70 7.76 38.62
C ILE A 454 13.82 6.66 38.03
N PRO A 455 12.71 6.27 38.70
CA PRO A 455 11.81 5.22 38.21
C PRO A 455 11.15 5.64 36.89
N TYR A 456 10.81 4.66 36.04
CA TYR A 456 10.13 4.91 34.78
C TYR A 456 8.62 5.00 34.96
N THR A 457 8.00 6.01 34.36
CA THR A 457 6.56 6.28 34.44
C THR A 457 5.97 6.53 33.06
N SER A 458 4.64 6.67 32.97
CA SER A 458 3.98 7.06 31.72
C SER A 458 4.43 8.42 31.18
N SER A 459 4.98 9.32 32.01
CA SER A 459 5.50 10.62 31.53
C SER A 459 6.81 10.49 30.75
N ASP A 460 7.56 9.39 30.91
CA ASP A 460 8.74 9.13 30.09
C ASP A 460 8.37 8.76 28.66
N LEU A 461 7.13 8.31 28.43
CA LEU A 461 6.59 7.99 27.13
C LEU A 461 6.05 9.26 26.45
N LEU A 462 6.96 10.04 25.87
CA LEU A 462 6.66 11.32 25.24
C LEU A 462 5.62 11.17 24.11
N THR A 463 4.79 12.20 23.94
CA THR A 463 3.86 12.29 22.80
C THR A 463 4.63 12.56 21.52
N THR A 464 4.08 12.14 20.37
CA THR A 464 4.75 12.38 19.09
C THR A 464 4.91 13.86 18.74
N LEU A 465 3.96 14.70 19.19
CA LEU A 465 4.08 16.16 19.13
C LEU A 465 5.27 16.68 19.96
N SER A 466 5.49 16.14 21.16
CA SER A 466 6.62 16.55 22.00
C SER A 466 7.95 16.18 21.34
N LEU A 467 8.05 14.97 20.78
CA LEU A 467 9.24 14.51 20.05
C LEU A 467 9.52 15.41 18.83
N HIS A 468 8.48 15.82 18.10
CA HIS A 468 8.61 16.76 16.99
C HIS A 468 9.12 18.13 17.45
N ASN A 469 8.60 18.66 18.55
CA ASN A 469 9.05 19.94 19.09
C ASN A 469 10.51 19.90 19.56
N LEU A 470 10.94 18.79 20.19
CA LEU A 470 12.33 18.58 20.58
C LEU A 470 13.25 18.51 19.34
N ALA A 471 12.82 17.82 18.28
CA ALA A 471 13.53 17.75 17.01
C ALA A 471 13.66 19.12 16.32
N ALA A 472 12.57 19.90 16.26
CA ALA A 472 12.57 21.24 15.69
C ALA A 472 13.46 22.20 16.49
N ASN A 473 13.48 22.05 17.82
CA ASN A 473 14.37 22.83 18.67
C ASN A 473 15.85 22.50 18.41
N MET A 474 16.17 21.21 18.27
CA MET A 474 17.50 20.72 17.91
C MET A 474 17.96 21.26 16.54
N GLU A 475 17.10 21.16 15.53
CA GLU A 475 17.35 21.73 14.20
C GLU A 475 17.68 23.23 14.29
N ARG A 476 16.83 23.99 14.99
CA ARG A 476 17.02 25.43 15.19
C ARG A 476 18.37 25.75 15.83
N ARG A 477 18.76 25.03 16.89
CA ARG A 477 20.03 25.27 17.60
C ARG A 477 21.26 24.95 16.74
N CYS A 478 21.21 23.90 15.93
CA CYS A 478 22.27 23.59 14.98
C CYS A 478 22.42 24.71 13.93
N LEU A 479 21.31 25.12 13.31
CA LEU A 479 21.32 26.15 12.28
C LEU A 479 21.73 27.52 12.85
N GLU A 480 21.36 27.82 14.09
CA GLU A 480 21.80 29.02 14.81
C GLU A 480 23.32 29.06 14.98
N LEU A 481 23.96 27.96 15.40
CA LEU A 481 25.42 27.90 15.52
C LEU A 481 26.12 27.99 14.16
N VAL A 482 25.61 27.30 13.14
CA VAL A 482 26.12 27.43 11.77
C VAL A 482 26.03 28.88 11.31
N ALA A 483 24.91 29.58 11.57
CA ALA A 483 24.73 30.98 11.23
C ALA A 483 25.67 31.92 12.01
N PHE A 484 26.09 31.53 13.21
CA PHE A 484 27.10 32.27 13.99
C PHE A 484 28.55 32.02 13.56
N GLY A 485 28.77 31.10 12.63
CA GLY A 485 30.08 30.80 12.05
C GLY A 485 30.78 29.60 12.65
N PHE A 486 30.10 28.78 13.46
CA PHE A 486 30.66 27.54 13.98
C PHE A 486 30.72 26.46 12.90
N VAL A 487 31.77 25.63 12.96
CA VAL A 487 32.01 24.53 12.02
C VAL A 487 32.33 23.24 12.77
N ASP A 488 32.08 22.10 12.15
CA ASP A 488 32.54 20.81 12.66
C ASP A 488 33.25 20.05 11.52
N PRO A 489 34.48 19.56 11.74
CA PRO A 489 35.25 18.88 10.70
C PRO A 489 34.90 17.39 10.55
N ILE A 490 34.12 16.82 11.46
CA ILE A 490 33.78 15.39 11.52
C ILE A 490 32.41 15.15 10.88
N VAL A 491 31.40 15.93 11.28
CA VAL A 491 30.01 15.83 10.80
C VAL A 491 29.42 17.21 10.57
N ASP A 492 28.89 17.46 9.37
CA ASP A 492 28.19 18.71 9.08
C ASP A 492 26.98 18.89 10.02
N MET A 493 27.02 19.94 10.86
CA MET A 493 25.91 20.31 11.76
C MET A 493 24.59 20.46 11.00
N SER A 494 24.63 20.92 9.75
CA SER A 494 23.45 21.06 8.90
C SER A 494 22.84 19.70 8.57
N SER A 495 23.66 18.67 8.42
CA SER A 495 23.22 17.29 8.18
C SER A 495 22.56 16.69 9.43
N ILE A 496 23.11 16.94 10.62
CA ILE A 496 22.49 16.54 11.89
C ILE A 496 21.16 17.26 12.10
N ALA A 497 21.10 18.56 11.82
CA ALA A 497 19.88 19.36 11.89
C ALA A 497 18.78 18.79 10.97
N ALA A 498 19.14 18.54 9.71
CA ALA A 498 18.23 17.99 8.71
C ALA A 498 17.76 16.56 9.06
N LEU A 499 18.63 15.74 9.67
CA LEU A 499 18.28 14.40 10.14
C LEU A 499 17.31 14.45 11.32
N ALA A 500 17.59 15.30 12.33
CA ALA A 500 16.71 15.48 13.48
C ALA A 500 15.31 15.94 13.05
N SER A 501 15.25 16.95 12.18
CA SER A 501 14.00 17.46 11.59
C SER A 501 13.21 16.34 10.88
N ALA A 502 13.89 15.54 10.06
CA ALA A 502 13.27 14.43 9.34
C ALA A 502 12.70 13.36 10.30
N PHE A 503 13.41 13.01 11.37
CA PHE A 503 12.88 12.11 12.41
C PHE A 503 11.69 12.71 13.15
N GLY A 504 11.76 14.00 13.52
CA GLY A 504 10.64 14.70 14.17
C GLY A 504 9.38 14.70 13.31
N ALA A 505 9.52 15.02 12.02
CA ALA A 505 8.43 14.96 11.05
C ALA A 505 7.91 13.53 10.86
N ALA A 506 8.81 12.55 10.75
CA ALA A 506 8.44 11.14 10.60
C ALA A 506 7.71 10.59 11.83
N LEU A 507 8.08 11.01 13.04
CA LEU A 507 7.43 10.58 14.29
C LEU A 507 6.04 11.19 14.45
N ASN A 508 5.85 12.46 14.07
CA ASN A 508 4.56 13.18 14.16
C ASN A 508 3.75 13.17 12.85
N GLY A 509 4.11 12.32 11.89
CA GLY A 509 3.38 12.18 10.63
C GLY A 509 1.96 11.64 10.81
N LEU A 510 1.23 11.56 9.71
CA LEU A 510 -0.12 10.99 9.67
C LEU A 510 -0.13 9.58 10.26
N LYS A 511 -1.01 9.32 11.23
CA LYS A 511 -1.10 8.04 11.96
C LYS A 511 -1.96 7.04 11.21
N GLU A 512 -1.68 5.75 11.40
CA GLU A 512 -2.47 4.68 10.79
C GLU A 512 -3.92 4.72 11.29
N ILE A 513 -4.13 5.08 12.56
CA ILE A 513 -5.46 5.20 13.18
C ILE A 513 -6.34 6.28 12.51
N HIS A 514 -5.74 7.25 11.82
CA HIS A 514 -6.48 8.30 11.10
C HIS A 514 -7.02 7.81 9.74
N VAL A 515 -6.58 6.63 9.29
CA VAL A 515 -6.94 6.05 8.00
C VAL A 515 -7.67 4.71 8.17
N ASN A 516 -7.28 3.93 9.17
CA ASN A 516 -7.93 2.69 9.57
C ASN A 516 -8.33 2.79 11.04
N HIS A 517 -9.61 2.61 11.37
CA HIS A 517 -10.11 2.70 12.74
C HIS A 517 -9.69 1.52 13.64
N GLU A 518 -9.26 0.39 13.05
CA GLU A 518 -8.72 -0.77 13.74
C GLU A 518 -7.43 -1.26 13.04
N PRO A 519 -6.30 -0.53 13.18
CA PRO A 519 -5.05 -0.92 12.55
C PRO A 519 -4.50 -2.20 13.16
N TRP A 520 -4.01 -3.08 12.27
CA TRP A 520 -3.12 -4.18 12.63
C TRP A 520 -1.72 -3.63 12.86
N ILE A 521 -1.17 -3.83 14.06
CA ILE A 521 0.15 -3.35 14.44
C ILE A 521 1.12 -4.51 14.47
N GLU A 522 2.20 -4.41 13.70
CA GLU A 522 3.26 -5.41 13.68
C GLU A 522 4.41 -5.04 14.62
N GLU A 523 5.21 -6.03 14.98
CA GLU A 523 6.44 -5.81 15.75
C GLU A 523 7.38 -4.84 15.01
N ALA A 524 7.48 -4.95 13.68
CA ALA A 524 8.29 -4.08 12.84
C ALA A 524 7.92 -2.58 13.02
N ASP A 525 6.64 -2.26 13.17
CA ASP A 525 6.17 -0.89 13.36
C ASP A 525 6.63 -0.30 14.69
N LEU A 526 6.53 -1.11 15.74
CA LEU A 526 6.94 -0.76 17.10
C LEU A 526 8.46 -0.57 17.18
N MET A 527 9.22 -1.43 16.52
CA MET A 527 10.68 -1.36 16.40
C MET A 527 11.14 -0.14 15.59
N MET A 528 10.42 0.21 14.52
CA MET A 528 10.72 1.39 13.71
C MET A 528 10.57 2.67 14.53
N PHE A 529 9.48 2.80 15.30
CA PHE A 529 9.30 3.93 16.22
C PHE A 529 10.43 4.00 17.25
N ARG A 530 10.78 2.85 17.86
CA ARG A 530 11.90 2.74 18.82
C ARG A 530 13.19 3.27 18.19
N THR A 531 13.51 2.81 16.99
CA THR A 531 14.75 3.15 16.30
C THR A 531 14.82 4.64 15.97
N ARG A 532 13.73 5.23 15.47
CA ARG A 532 13.65 6.67 15.21
C ARG A 532 13.91 7.52 16.46
N CYS A 533 13.37 7.10 17.61
CA CYS A 533 13.62 7.78 18.89
C CYS A 533 15.10 7.70 19.29
N LEU A 534 15.75 6.54 19.07
CA LEU A 534 17.17 6.37 19.37
C LEU A 534 18.05 7.27 18.49
N TYR A 535 17.76 7.35 17.19
CA TYR A 535 18.50 8.25 16.29
C TYR A 535 18.31 9.73 16.66
N LEU A 536 17.09 10.13 17.05
CA LEU A 536 16.84 11.49 17.53
C LEU A 536 17.64 11.79 18.80
N PHE A 537 17.73 10.84 19.74
CA PHE A 537 18.64 10.94 20.89
C PHE A 537 20.09 11.14 20.44
N TRP A 538 20.61 10.30 19.53
CA TRP A 538 21.99 10.40 19.06
C TRP A 538 22.31 11.74 18.38
N CYS A 539 21.36 12.31 17.63
CA CYS A 539 21.52 13.65 17.07
C CYS A 539 21.79 14.69 18.17
N VAL A 540 20.97 14.65 19.24
CA VAL A 540 21.08 15.60 20.35
C VAL A 540 22.31 15.32 21.21
N ASP A 541 22.63 14.06 21.49
CA ASP A 541 23.82 13.68 22.25
C ASP A 541 25.11 14.12 21.56
N TRP A 542 25.20 13.88 20.24
CA TRP A 542 26.32 14.37 19.43
C TRP A 542 26.49 15.89 19.57
N PHE A 543 25.38 16.63 19.53
CA PHE A 543 25.40 18.08 19.65
C PHE A 543 25.79 18.57 21.05
N VAL A 544 25.33 17.88 22.09
CA VAL A 544 25.77 18.14 23.48
C VAL A 544 27.28 17.93 23.61
N CYS A 545 27.82 16.88 22.97
CA CYS A 545 29.25 16.61 22.94
C CYS A 545 30.03 17.69 22.19
N TYR A 546 29.52 18.11 21.02
CA TYR A 546 30.11 19.21 20.25
C TYR A 546 30.19 20.51 21.07
N LEU A 547 29.14 20.84 21.82
CA LEU A 547 29.07 22.04 22.67
C LEU A 547 30.05 22.04 23.86
N VAL A 548 30.76 20.93 24.13
CA VAL A 548 31.84 20.90 25.12
C VAL A 548 33.05 21.70 24.64
N ASN A 549 33.37 21.60 23.34
CA ASN A 549 34.50 22.26 22.72
C ASN A 549 34.15 22.66 21.28
N PRO A 550 33.26 23.65 21.09
CA PRO A 550 32.81 24.04 19.76
C PRO A 550 33.96 24.69 18.96
N MET A 551 34.00 24.45 17.66
CA MET A 551 35.06 24.95 16.79
C MET A 551 34.61 26.19 16.02
N GLU A 552 35.36 27.28 16.20
CA GLU A 552 35.12 28.54 15.51
C GLU A 552 35.58 28.46 14.05
N GLY A 553 34.71 28.88 13.13
CA GLY A 553 35.02 28.97 11.72
C GLY A 553 35.69 30.29 11.33
N PRO A 554 36.06 30.44 10.04
CA PRO A 554 36.75 31.64 9.55
C PRO A 554 35.90 32.92 9.54
N PHE A 555 34.58 32.81 9.70
CA PHE A 555 33.62 33.93 9.62
C PHE A 555 32.70 33.97 10.85
N MET A 556 33.30 34.12 12.04
CA MET A 556 32.54 34.29 13.29
C MET A 556 31.81 35.63 13.35
N MET A 557 30.53 35.60 13.73
CA MET A 557 29.64 36.77 13.70
C MET A 557 29.35 37.39 15.09
N LEU A 558 29.80 36.78 16.18
CA LEU A 558 29.44 37.17 17.55
C LEU A 558 30.64 37.56 18.42
N ASP A 559 30.39 38.46 19.37
CA ASP A 559 31.31 38.84 20.45
C ASP A 559 31.48 37.68 21.46
N ALA A 560 32.73 37.39 21.84
CA ALA A 560 33.13 36.25 22.65
C ALA A 560 32.43 36.14 24.02
N GLN A 561 32.10 37.26 24.67
CA GLN A 561 31.39 37.24 25.97
C GLN A 561 29.91 36.88 25.85
N LYS A 562 29.22 37.33 24.79
CA LYS A 562 27.82 36.96 24.55
C LYS A 562 27.72 35.50 24.08
N LEU A 563 28.76 35.04 23.37
CA LEU A 563 28.87 33.68 22.86
C LEU A 563 28.95 32.64 23.98
N SER A 564 29.79 32.85 24.99
CA SER A 564 29.98 31.88 26.08
C SER A 564 28.73 31.69 26.94
N GLY A 565 28.02 32.77 27.27
CA GLY A 565 26.75 32.71 27.98
C GLY A 565 25.68 31.97 27.17
N HIS A 566 25.56 32.28 25.87
CA HIS A 566 24.61 31.62 24.97
C HIS A 566 24.90 30.12 24.83
N LEU A 567 26.16 29.74 24.59
CA LEU A 567 26.57 28.33 24.47
C LEU A 567 26.26 27.52 25.74
N SER A 568 26.48 28.11 26.92
CA SER A 568 26.13 27.45 28.18
C SER A 568 24.64 27.18 28.30
N THR A 569 23.79 28.13 27.90
CA THR A 569 22.33 27.95 27.91
C THR A 569 21.90 26.88 26.93
N VAL A 570 22.40 26.93 25.69
CA VAL A 570 22.09 25.92 24.65
C VAL A 570 22.54 24.54 25.10
N ARG A 571 23.73 24.40 25.68
CA ARG A 571 24.23 23.13 26.20
C ARG A 571 23.34 22.55 27.28
N GLN A 572 22.88 23.36 28.22
CA GLN A 572 21.98 22.90 29.29
C GLN A 572 20.63 22.43 28.73
N GLU A 573 20.06 23.19 27.80
CA GLU A 573 18.80 22.87 27.13
C GLU A 573 18.89 21.55 26.33
N MET A 574 19.99 21.37 25.59
CA MET A 574 20.22 20.17 24.79
C MET A 574 20.53 18.95 25.65
N ALA A 575 21.25 19.11 26.77
CA ALA A 575 21.45 18.03 27.73
C ALA A 575 20.13 17.54 28.35
N GLN A 576 19.22 18.46 28.69
CA GLN A 576 17.87 18.10 29.13
C GLN A 576 17.08 17.39 28.04
N THR A 577 17.20 17.84 26.79
CA THR A 577 16.56 17.19 25.64
C THR A 577 17.08 15.76 25.45
N ALA A 578 18.41 15.55 25.53
CA ALA A 578 19.02 14.22 25.46
C ALA A 578 18.48 13.30 26.57
N HIS A 579 18.34 13.80 27.80
CA HIS A 579 17.76 13.05 28.92
C HIS A 579 16.35 12.56 28.61
N LEU A 580 15.48 13.46 28.14
CA LEU A 580 14.09 13.13 27.82
C LEU A 580 14.00 12.10 26.70
N LEU A 581 14.79 12.27 25.64
CA LEU A 581 14.78 11.36 24.49
C LEU A 581 15.31 9.95 24.85
N LEU A 582 16.39 9.88 25.62
CA LEU A 582 16.96 8.61 26.05
C LEU A 582 16.00 7.84 26.96
N ARG A 583 15.41 8.54 27.95
CA ARG A 583 14.40 7.92 28.83
C ARG A 583 13.16 7.48 28.06
N ASN A 584 12.73 8.24 27.07
CA ASN A 584 11.63 7.85 26.18
C ASN A 584 11.93 6.58 25.39
N TRP A 585 13.12 6.46 24.80
CA TRP A 585 13.52 5.25 24.08
C TRP A 585 13.57 4.02 25.01
N VAL A 586 14.14 4.15 26.21
CA VAL A 586 14.19 3.08 27.21
C VAL A 586 12.79 2.69 27.68
N ALA A 587 11.96 3.67 28.06
CA ALA A 587 10.59 3.45 28.51
C ALA A 587 9.74 2.77 27.43
N TRP A 588 9.90 3.17 26.17
CA TRP A 588 9.24 2.53 25.04
C TRP A 588 9.67 1.07 24.87
N GLY A 589 10.97 0.78 25.01
CA GLY A 589 11.47 -0.60 25.01
C GLY A 589 10.82 -1.47 26.09
N MET A 590 10.77 -0.96 27.34
CA MET A 590 10.10 -1.66 28.45
C MET A 590 8.60 -1.86 28.19
N PHE A 591 7.93 -0.88 27.59
CA PHE A 591 6.51 -0.95 27.29
C PHE A 591 6.19 -2.03 26.24
N MET A 592 6.96 -2.08 25.16
CA MET A 592 6.73 -3.03 24.07
C MET A 592 6.82 -4.49 24.51
N GLU A 593 7.67 -4.78 25.50
CA GLU A 593 7.82 -6.14 26.05
C GLU A 593 6.57 -6.66 26.76
N GLY A 594 5.67 -5.76 27.16
CA GLY A 594 4.36 -6.11 27.72
C GLY A 594 3.24 -6.31 26.69
N LEU A 595 3.53 -6.16 25.38
CA LEU A 595 2.53 -6.25 24.31
C LEU A 595 2.41 -7.67 23.72
N PRO A 596 1.28 -8.01 23.08
CA PRO A 596 1.09 -9.30 22.40
C PRO A 596 2.15 -9.55 21.31
N GLN A 597 2.67 -10.77 21.26
CA GLN A 597 3.58 -11.21 20.18
C GLN A 597 2.79 -11.60 18.92
N GLY A 598 3.41 -11.42 17.74
CA GLY A 598 2.81 -11.82 16.46
C GLY A 598 1.86 -10.78 15.84
N GLY A 599 1.84 -9.56 16.37
CA GLY A 599 0.97 -8.47 15.92
C GLY A 599 -0.42 -8.49 16.58
N PHE A 600 -1.07 -7.33 16.60
CA PHE A 600 -2.37 -7.18 17.25
C PHE A 600 -3.18 -6.00 16.69
N PHE A 601 -4.50 -6.10 16.77
CA PHE A 601 -5.40 -4.98 16.45
C PHE A 601 -5.48 -3.99 17.61
N VAL A 602 -5.48 -2.69 17.29
CA VAL A 602 -5.73 -1.63 18.27
C VAL A 602 -7.00 -0.91 17.90
N ARG A 603 -7.99 -0.89 18.80
CA ARG A 603 -9.24 -0.17 18.57
C ARG A 603 -9.11 1.30 18.92
N GLN A 604 -9.68 2.17 18.10
CA GLN A 604 -9.86 3.57 18.47
C GLN A 604 -10.76 3.65 19.71
N SER A 605 -10.29 4.31 20.77
CA SER A 605 -11.13 4.59 21.93
C SER A 605 -12.29 5.49 21.50
N ALA A 606 -13.51 5.21 21.99
CA ALA A 606 -14.76 5.87 21.59
C ALA A 606 -14.80 7.41 21.79
N GLY A 607 -13.72 8.03 22.29
CA GLY A 607 -13.58 9.47 22.50
C GLY A 607 -13.03 10.28 21.32
N PHE A 608 -12.59 9.67 20.22
CA PHE A 608 -12.01 10.39 19.06
C PHE A 608 -13.01 10.73 17.95
N GLY A 609 -14.29 10.42 18.14
CA GLY A 609 -15.38 10.86 17.25
C GLY A 609 -16.05 12.14 17.76
N LYS A 610 -15.30 13.25 17.85
CA LYS A 610 -15.86 14.61 17.97
C LYS A 610 -14.98 15.63 17.28
#